data_AF-A0A2U3GY89-F1
#
_entry.id   AF-A0A2U3GY89-F1
#
_cell.length_a   1.000
_cell.length_b   1.000
_cell.length_c   1.000
_cell.angle_alpha   90.00
_cell.angle_beta   90.00
_cell.angle_gamma   90.00
#
_symmetry.space_group_name_H-M   'P 1'
#
loop_
_entity.id
_entity.type
_entity.pdbx_description
1 polymer ?
#
loop_
_entity_poly.entity_id
_entity_poly.type
_entity_poly.pdbx_seq_one_letter_code
_entity_poly.pdbx_strand_id
1 'polypeptide(L)' 'MSGSATYTGIPDGTYRDAVTGDTRTVSDGRLTVGAPGKGNLRVYVLKGPGKIGKDGPYLK' A
#
# COMPACT_ATOMS: atom_id res chain seq x y z
N MET A 1 17.60 8.14 1.67
CA MET A 1 17.00 7.75 0.38
C MET A 1 15.86 6.79 0.69
N SER A 2 14.61 7.24 0.57
CA SER A 2 13.43 6.37 0.70
C SER A 2 13.21 5.69 -0.65
N GLY A 3 13.29 4.36 -0.70
CA GLY A 3 13.11 3.60 -1.94
C GLY A 3 11.63 3.49 -2.28
N SER A 4 11.19 4.08 -3.39
CA SER A 4 9.88 3.77 -3.97
C SER A 4 9.97 2.49 -4.79
N ALA A 5 8.93 1.64 -4.73
CA ALA A 5 8.78 0.48 -5.59
C ALA A 5 7.56 0.65 -6.50
N THR A 6 7.68 0.28 -7.77
CA THR A 6 6.56 0.25 -8.72
C THR A 6 6.34 -1.19 -9.18
N TYR A 7 5.10 -1.64 -9.06
CA TYR A 7 4.64 -2.95 -9.50
C TYR A 7 3.81 -2.78 -10.77
N THR A 8 4.02 -3.66 -11.75
CA THR A 8 3.36 -3.65 -13.07
C THR A 8 2.55 -4.92 -13.28
N GLY A 9 1.53 -4.88 -14.14
CA GLY A 9 0.65 -6.03 -14.39
C GLY A 9 -0.38 -6.24 -13.28
N ILE A 10 -0.64 -5.18 -12.50
CA ILE A 10 -1.61 -5.17 -11.42
C ILE A 10 -3.01 -4.93 -12.02
N PRO A 11 -4.06 -5.66 -11.61
CA PRO A 11 -5.42 -5.36 -12.06
C PRO A 11 -5.85 -3.93 -11.71
N ASP A 12 -6.61 -3.31 -12.60
CA ASP A 12 -7.18 -1.98 -12.32
C ASP A 12 -8.22 -2.05 -11.20
N GLY A 13 -8.27 -0.98 -10.41
CA GLY A 13 -9.24 -0.83 -9.34
C GLY A 13 -8.69 -0.09 -8.12
N THR A 14 -9.53 -0.03 -7.09
CA THR A 14 -9.21 0.68 -5.85
C THR A 14 -8.58 -0.29 -4.85
N TYR A 15 -7.34 -0.03 -4.51
CA TYR A 15 -6.57 -0.74 -3.50
C TYR A 15 -6.57 0.03 -2.19
N ARG A 16 -6.70 -0.68 -1.08
CA ARG A 16 -6.61 -0.10 0.26
C ARG A 16 -5.49 -0.76 1.06
N ASP A 17 -4.64 0.05 1.66
CA ASP A 17 -3.56 -0.39 2.53
C ASP A 17 -4.15 -0.93 3.84
N ALA A 18 -3.89 -2.20 4.14
CA ALA A 18 -4.34 -2.86 5.35
C ALA A 18 -3.57 -2.43 6.60
N VAL A 19 -2.44 -1.73 6.46
CA VAL A 19 -1.67 -1.21 7.59
C VAL A 19 -2.14 0.18 7.97
N THR A 20 -2.24 1.08 6.98
CA THR A 20 -2.48 2.51 7.23
C THR A 20 -3.89 2.96 6.87
N GLY A 21 -4.60 2.23 6.01
CA GLY A 21 -5.88 2.63 5.45
C GLY A 21 -5.79 3.54 4.22
N ASP A 22 -4.57 3.87 3.77
CA ASP A 22 -4.29 4.60 2.53
C ASP A 22 -5.01 3.96 1.33
N THR A 23 -5.52 4.78 0.43
CA THR A 23 -6.31 4.30 -0.72
C THR A 23 -5.65 4.75 -2.01
N ARG A 24 -5.45 3.83 -2.95
CA ARG A 24 -4.88 4.10 -4.28
C ARG A 24 -5.73 3.50 -5.38
N THR A 25 -5.97 4.26 -6.43
CA THR A 25 -6.65 3.79 -7.64
C THR A 25 -5.59 3.46 -8.69
N VAL A 26 -5.65 2.23 -9.22
CA VAL A 26 -4.84 1.76 -10.35
C VAL A 26 -5.73 1.81 -11.59
N SER A 27 -5.25 2.47 -12.65
CA SER A 27 -5.95 2.62 -13.94
C SER A 27 -5.05 2.38 -15.15
N ASP A 28 -3.78 2.05 -14.93
CA ASP A 28 -2.76 1.83 -15.96
C ASP A 28 -1.97 0.55 -15.69
N GLY A 29 -2.52 -0.34 -14.85
CA GLY A 29 -1.88 -1.56 -14.38
C GLY A 29 -0.62 -1.35 -13.53
N ARG A 30 -0.39 -0.13 -13.00
CA ARG A 30 0.75 0.19 -12.13
C ARG A 30 0.34 0.60 -10.73
N LEU A 31 1.05 0.08 -9.74
CA LEU A 31 0.93 0.50 -8.35
C LEU A 31 2.31 0.91 -7.83
N THR A 32 2.45 2.18 -7.46
CA THR A 32 3.69 2.70 -6.84
C THR A 32 3.50 2.80 -5.34
N VAL A 33 4.50 2.35 -4.58
CA VAL A 33 4.52 2.34 -3.11
C VAL A 33 5.78 3.03 -2.61
N GLY A 34 5.60 4.06 -1.77
CA GLY A 34 6.73 4.72 -1.10
C GLY A 34 7.20 3.93 0.13
N ALA A 35 8.49 4.05 0.46
CA ALA A 35 9.05 3.52 1.71
C ALA A 35 9.32 4.62 2.75
N PRO A 36 8.38 4.91 3.67
CA PRO A 36 8.65 5.83 4.76
C PRO A 36 9.49 5.15 5.83
N GLY A 37 10.79 5.47 5.86
CA GLY A 37 11.70 5.03 6.91
C GLY A 37 12.25 3.60 6.74
N LYS A 38 12.90 3.09 7.80
CA LYS A 38 13.47 1.73 7.85
C LYS A 38 12.45 0.76 8.46
N GLY A 39 12.31 -0.44 7.86
CA GLY A 39 11.47 -1.52 8.41
C GLY A 39 9.97 -1.34 8.16
N ASN A 40 9.59 -0.64 7.09
CA ASN A 40 8.19 -0.40 6.74
C ASN A 40 7.60 -1.55 5.91
N LEU A 41 6.34 -1.91 6.18
CA LEU A 41 5.54 -2.85 5.40
C LEU A 41 4.31 -2.13 4.85
N ARG A 42 3.91 -2.45 3.61
CA ARG A 42 2.68 -1.97 2.98
C ARG A 42 1.92 -3.15 2.38
N VAL A 43 0.62 -3.24 2.65
CA VAL A 43 -0.21 -4.35 2.15
C VAL A 43 -1.44 -3.76 1.47
N TYR A 44 -1.38 -3.60 0.15
CA TYR A 44 -2.49 -3.08 -0.64
C TYR A 44 -3.41 -4.21 -1.11
N VAL A 45 -4.70 -4.13 -0.75
CA VAL A 45 -5.72 -5.13 -1.10
C VAL A 45 -6.75 -4.52 -2.05
N LEU A 46 -6.96 -5.14 -3.21
CA LEU A 46 -7.99 -4.74 -4.17
C LEU A 46 -9.38 -4.87 -3.54
N LYS A 47 -10.16 -3.78 -3.52
CA LYS A 47 -11.49 -3.71 -2.89
C LYS A 47 -11.49 -4.17 -1.42
N GLY A 48 -10.33 -4.08 -0.75
CA GLY A 48 -10.18 -4.50 0.63
C GLY A 48 -10.88 -3.55 1.60
N PRO A 49 -11.27 -4.05 2.79
CA PRO A 49 -11.92 -3.22 3.81
C PRO A 49 -10.99 -2.15 4.37
N GLY A 50 -9.67 -2.22 4.13
CA GLY A 50 -8.65 -1.29 4.59
C GLY A 50 -7.97 -1.71 5.89
N LYS A 51 -7.57 -0.72 6.70
CA LYS A 51 -6.76 -0.91 7.91
C LYS A 51 -7.30 -2.03 8.81
N ILE A 52 -6.48 -3.07 9.03
CA ILE A 52 -6.76 -4.17 9.94
C ILE A 52 -5.89 -3.97 11.19
N GLY A 53 -6.46 -3.33 12.22
CA GLY A 53 -5.80 -3.12 13.51
C GLY A 53 -5.47 -1.65 13.85
N LYS A 54 -4.82 -1.41 15.00
CA LYS A 54 -4.32 -0.10 15.43
C LYS A 54 -2.82 0.02 15.14
N ASP A 55 -2.33 1.24 14.93
CA ASP A 55 -0.89 1.47 14.68
C ASP A 55 -0.07 0.96 15.86
N GLY A 56 0.95 0.17 15.55
CA GLY A 56 1.88 -0.37 16.51
C GLY A 56 3.30 0.20 16.33
N PRO A 57 4.27 -0.22 17.15
CA PRO A 57 5.66 0.21 16.99
C PRO A 57 6.28 -0.24 15.65
N TYR A 58 5.74 -1.30 15.03
CA TYR A 58 6.30 -1.93 13.82
C TYR A 58 5.39 -1.86 12.59
N LEU A 59 4.12 -1.49 12.77
CA LEU A 59 3.12 -1.39 11.72
C LEU A 59 2.55 0.02 11.78
N LYS A 60 3.12 0.90 10.94
CA LYS A 60 2.77 2.32 10.77
C LYS A 60 2.75 2.67 9.29
#